data_AF-A0A838WKT1-F1
#
_entry.id   AF-A0A838WKT1-F1
#
_cell.length_a   1.000
_cell.length_b   1.000
_cell.length_c   1.000
_cell.angle_alpha   90.00
_cell.angle_beta   90.00
_cell.angle_gamma   90.00
#
_symmetry.space_group_name_H-M   'P 1'
#
loop_
_entity.id
_entity.type
_entity.pdbx_description
1 polymer ?
#
loop_
_entity_poly.entity_id
_entity_poly.type
_entity_poly.pdbx_seq_one_letter_code
_entity_poly.pdbx_strand_id
1 'polypeptide(L)'
;MIALPLVTALIAGFVHALEADHMAAVTTFVSRRPRPVEALRFGVRWGLGHSAAILAVGGVLIALDLRLSDGVARGLEFGVGMMLLGLGVWLLWIVLHGRAHALAHGTGSPHGHRHRGATTWVGVAHGLAGTAPLIAVLPVAFISSTTHAVSYLLLFGVGTVVAMGLYALTAGIVFRYAGERIPTLGSTLRIVTALASAVIGGVWMYGAAAGT
;
A
#
# COMPACT_ATOMS: atom_id res chain seq x y z
N MET A 1 -14.49 -30.18 3.97
CA MET A 1 -14.86 -28.90 3.34
C MET A 1 -13.78 -27.83 3.59
N ILE A 2 -12.53 -28.08 3.16
CA ILE A 2 -11.34 -27.26 3.50
C ILE A 2 -10.97 -26.28 2.38
N ALA A 3 -11.37 -26.56 1.14
CA ALA A 3 -11.03 -25.72 -0.02
C ALA A 3 -11.69 -24.33 0.05
N LEU A 4 -12.90 -24.23 0.61
CA LEU A 4 -13.65 -22.97 0.67
C LEU A 4 -12.93 -21.90 1.52
N PRO A 5 -12.48 -22.17 2.78
CA PRO A 5 -11.69 -21.22 3.56
C PRO A 5 -10.40 -20.74 2.88
N LEU A 6 -9.71 -21.62 2.15
CA LEU A 6 -8.41 -21.31 1.53
C LEU A 6 -8.58 -20.42 0.28
N VAL A 7 -9.60 -20.67 -0.53
CA VAL A 7 -9.95 -19.79 -1.66
C VAL A 7 -10.42 -18.43 -1.15
N THR A 8 -11.24 -18.41 -0.08
CA THR A 8 -11.65 -17.17 0.58
C THR A 8 -10.45 -16.37 1.08
N ALA A 9 -9.43 -17.01 1.66
CA ALA A 9 -8.21 -16.34 2.11
C ALA A 9 -7.51 -15.59 0.96
N LEU A 10 -7.32 -16.26 -0.17
CA LEU A 10 -6.68 -15.69 -1.35
C LEU A 10 -7.47 -14.49 -1.90
N ILE A 11 -8.80 -14.63 -2.02
CA ILE A 11 -9.68 -13.56 -2.50
C ILE A 11 -9.70 -12.40 -1.50
N ALA A 12 -9.79 -12.67 -0.21
CA ALA A 12 -9.79 -11.65 0.84
C ALA A 12 -8.50 -10.83 0.81
N GLY A 13 -7.34 -11.48 0.72
CA GLY A 13 -6.05 -10.79 0.59
C GLY A 13 -5.95 -9.97 -0.70
N PHE A 14 -6.47 -10.51 -1.81
CA PHE A 14 -6.52 -9.79 -3.07
C PHE A 14 -7.39 -8.52 -2.99
N VAL A 15 -8.60 -8.63 -2.44
CA VAL A 15 -9.55 -7.51 -2.31
C VAL A 15 -9.05 -6.48 -1.30
N HIS A 16 -8.55 -6.92 -0.15
CA HIS A 16 -7.98 -6.05 0.88
C HIS A 16 -6.84 -5.18 0.31
N ALA A 17 -5.95 -5.79 -0.47
CA ALA A 17 -4.87 -5.05 -1.08
C ALA A 17 -5.37 -3.95 -2.05
N LEU A 18 -6.57 -4.09 -2.63
CA LEU A 18 -7.19 -3.09 -3.50
C LEU A 18 -7.98 -2.01 -2.74
N GLU A 19 -7.77 -1.87 -1.44
CA GLU A 19 -8.29 -0.74 -0.68
C GLU A 19 -7.62 0.59 -1.08
N ALA A 20 -8.32 1.69 -0.81
CA ALA A 20 -7.99 3.00 -1.35
C ALA A 20 -6.63 3.52 -0.86
N ASP A 21 -6.24 3.20 0.37
CA ASP A 21 -4.95 3.55 0.98
C ASP A 21 -3.78 2.90 0.26
N HIS A 22 -3.84 1.59 0.04
CA HIS A 22 -2.86 0.81 -0.70
C HIS A 22 -2.70 1.33 -2.12
N MET A 23 -3.84 1.52 -2.81
CA MET A 23 -3.87 2.05 -4.16
C MET A 23 -3.26 3.45 -4.24
N ALA A 24 -3.57 4.33 -3.29
CA ALA A 24 -3.04 5.69 -3.24
C ALA A 24 -1.52 5.72 -2.98
N ALA A 25 -1.04 4.91 -2.04
CA ALA A 25 0.39 4.79 -1.74
C ALA A 25 1.17 4.27 -2.96
N VAL A 26 0.74 3.14 -3.54
CA VAL A 26 1.43 2.52 -4.68
C VAL A 26 1.41 3.45 -5.90
N THR A 27 0.28 4.09 -6.19
CA THR A 27 0.15 5.03 -7.31
C THR A 27 1.06 6.24 -7.16
N THR A 28 1.25 6.72 -5.93
CA THR A 28 2.17 7.83 -5.65
C THR A 28 3.60 7.52 -6.11
N PHE A 29 4.08 6.29 -5.87
CA PHE A 29 5.41 5.86 -6.33
C PHE A 29 5.46 5.54 -7.83
N VAL A 30 4.47 4.78 -8.33
CA VAL A 30 4.44 4.33 -9.72
C VAL A 30 4.32 5.51 -10.70
N SER A 31 3.54 6.54 -10.35
CA SER A 31 3.35 7.73 -11.19
C SER A 31 4.67 8.47 -11.49
N ARG A 32 5.66 8.35 -10.61
CA ARG A 32 7.00 8.97 -10.72
C ARG A 32 7.96 8.20 -11.61
N ARG A 33 7.82 6.87 -11.70
CA ARG A 33 8.63 6.00 -12.54
C ARG A 33 7.73 4.97 -13.21
N PRO A 34 6.98 5.36 -14.27
CA PRO A 34 5.92 4.53 -14.82
C PRO A 34 6.42 3.38 -15.70
N ARG A 35 7.64 2.86 -15.47
CA ARG A 35 8.14 1.71 -16.21
C ARG A 35 7.41 0.46 -15.72
N PRO A 36 6.66 -0.29 -16.57
CA PRO A 36 5.80 -1.39 -16.12
C PRO A 36 6.53 -2.46 -15.29
N VAL A 37 7.74 -2.84 -15.70
CA VAL A 37 8.57 -3.82 -14.97
C VAL A 37 9.04 -3.28 -13.61
N GLU A 38 9.38 -1.99 -13.53
CA GLU A 38 9.77 -1.37 -12.26
C GLU A 38 8.56 -1.25 -11.32
N ALA A 39 7.38 -0.92 -11.87
CA ALA A 39 6.13 -0.85 -11.13
C ALA A 39 5.69 -2.22 -10.60
N LEU A 40 5.74 -3.28 -11.42
CA LEU A 40 5.49 -4.65 -10.97
C LEU A 40 6.43 -5.07 -9.84
N ARG A 41 7.74 -4.82 -10.00
CA ARG A 41 8.73 -5.12 -8.94
C ARG A 41 8.47 -4.33 -7.66
N PHE A 42 8.02 -3.08 -7.79
CA PHE A 42 7.62 -2.26 -6.66
C PHE A 42 6.42 -2.88 -5.95
N GLY A 43 5.33 -3.20 -6.67
CA GLY A 43 4.12 -3.80 -6.12
C GLY A 43 4.38 -5.13 -5.43
N VAL A 44 5.18 -6.01 -6.03
CA VAL A 44 5.56 -7.30 -5.43
C VAL A 44 6.36 -7.11 -4.14
N ARG A 45 7.37 -6.22 -4.13
CA ARG A 45 8.19 -5.97 -2.92
C ARG A 45 7.39 -5.32 -1.79
N TRP A 46 6.49 -4.42 -2.16
CA TRP A 46 5.58 -3.79 -1.24
C TRP A 46 4.65 -4.85 -0.63
N GLY A 47 4.03 -5.69 -1.46
CA GLY A 47 3.13 -6.76 -1.03
C GLY A 47 3.83 -7.79 -0.14
N LEU A 48 5.07 -8.14 -0.45
CA LEU A 48 5.87 -9.04 0.39
C LEU A 48 6.13 -8.42 1.78
N GLY A 49 6.44 -7.13 1.85
CA GLY A 49 6.63 -6.42 3.12
C GLY A 49 5.34 -6.39 3.96
N HIS A 50 4.21 -6.08 3.32
CA HIS A 50 2.89 -6.09 3.96
C HIS A 50 2.52 -7.49 4.48
N SER A 51 2.60 -8.51 3.63
CA SER A 51 2.28 -9.88 4.01
C SER A 51 3.21 -10.41 5.10
N ALA A 52 4.49 -10.04 5.08
CA ALA A 52 5.44 -10.40 6.15
C ALA A 52 5.06 -9.77 7.50
N ALA A 53 4.60 -8.51 7.51
CA ALA A 53 4.15 -7.84 8.73
C ALA A 53 2.90 -8.53 9.33
N ILE A 54 1.91 -8.87 8.48
CA ILE A 54 0.72 -9.61 8.91
C ILE A 54 1.08 -10.98 9.44
N LEU A 55 1.94 -11.74 8.75
CA LEU A 55 2.34 -13.07 9.20
C LEU A 55 3.09 -13.02 10.53
N ALA A 56 3.98 -12.04 10.70
CA ALA A 56 4.74 -11.89 11.93
C ALA A 56 3.85 -11.47 13.10
N VAL A 57 3.09 -10.38 12.96
CA VAL A 57 2.25 -9.86 14.05
C VAL A 57 1.04 -10.75 14.28
N GLY A 58 0.31 -11.14 13.23
CA GLY A 58 -0.79 -12.08 13.32
C GLY A 58 -0.36 -13.42 13.93
N GLY A 59 0.79 -13.94 13.53
CA GLY A 59 1.37 -15.16 14.11
C GLY A 59 1.64 -15.02 15.62
N VAL A 60 2.22 -13.90 16.06
CA VAL A 60 2.45 -13.62 17.50
C VAL A 60 1.13 -13.48 18.25
N LEU A 61 0.16 -12.74 17.71
CA LEU A 61 -1.15 -12.56 18.33
C LEU A 61 -1.88 -13.89 18.52
N ILE A 62 -1.86 -14.75 17.50
CA ILE A 62 -2.47 -16.09 17.57
C ILE A 62 -1.72 -16.99 18.56
N ALA A 63 -0.38 -17.01 18.51
CA ALA A 63 0.42 -17.91 19.34
C ALA A 63 0.33 -17.58 20.84
N LEU A 64 0.17 -16.30 21.18
CA LEU A 64 0.08 -15.81 22.55
C LEU A 64 -1.36 -15.52 23.01
N ASP A 65 -2.36 -15.82 22.17
CA ASP A 65 -3.78 -15.47 22.37
C ASP A 65 -3.98 -14.00 22.78
N LEU A 66 -3.21 -13.12 22.14
CA LEU A 66 -3.24 -11.68 22.39
C LEU A 66 -4.26 -11.01 21.46
N ARG A 67 -4.97 -10.04 22.01
CA ARG A 67 -5.82 -9.14 21.23
C ARG A 67 -5.11 -7.81 21.03
N LEU A 68 -5.15 -7.29 19.81
CA LEU A 68 -4.65 -5.95 19.54
C LEU A 68 -5.54 -4.95 20.27
N SER A 69 -4.97 -4.17 21.19
CA SER A 69 -5.76 -3.14 21.90
C SER A 69 -6.20 -2.04 20.93
N ASP A 70 -7.40 -1.48 21.13
CA ASP A 70 -7.93 -0.41 20.28
C ASP A 70 -7.00 0.81 20.22
N GLY A 71 -6.28 1.12 21.30
CA GLY A 71 -5.30 2.20 21.32
C GLY A 71 -4.12 1.95 20.37
N VAL A 72 -3.63 0.72 20.31
CA VAL A 72 -2.56 0.32 19.39
C VAL A 72 -3.06 0.32 17.95
N ALA A 73 -4.27 -0.22 17.71
CA ALA A 73 -4.89 -0.23 16.38
C ALA A 73 -5.01 1.20 15.82
N ARG A 74 -5.61 2.10 16.59
CA ARG A 74 -5.75 3.52 16.21
C ARG A 74 -4.41 4.20 16.00
N GLY A 75 -3.41 3.90 16.83
CA GLY A 75 -2.05 4.45 16.66
C GLY A 75 -1.41 4.04 15.33
N LEU A 76 -1.60 2.78 14.92
CA LEU A 76 -1.10 2.25 13.66
C LEU A 76 -1.84 2.87 12.47
N GLU A 77 -3.17 2.97 12.54
CA GLU A 77 -4.01 3.66 11.53
C GLU A 77 -3.62 5.13 11.36
N PHE A 78 -3.43 5.85 12.47
CA PHE A 78 -2.98 7.24 12.46
C PHE A 78 -1.60 7.36 11.79
N GLY A 79 -0.68 6.44 12.10
CA GLY A 79 0.64 6.38 11.49
C GLY A 79 0.60 6.18 9.97
N VAL A 80 -0.27 5.28 9.48
CA VAL A 80 -0.51 5.13 8.04
C VAL A 80 -1.13 6.38 7.44
N GLY A 81 -2.10 6.99 8.11
CA GLY A 81 -2.70 8.24 7.68
C GLY A 81 -1.67 9.37 7.52
N MET A 82 -0.78 9.54 8.50
CA MET A 82 0.35 10.48 8.42
C MET A 82 1.28 10.19 7.24
N MET A 83 1.59 8.91 7.02
CA MET A 83 2.43 8.50 5.90
C MET A 83 1.77 8.84 4.55
N LEU A 84 0.49 8.53 4.37
CA LEU A 84 -0.26 8.86 3.16
C LEU A 84 -0.37 10.36 2.92
N LEU A 85 -0.59 11.13 3.97
CA LEU A 85 -0.56 12.59 3.93
C LEU A 85 0.81 13.10 3.46
N GLY A 86 1.88 12.60 4.08
CA GLY A 86 3.26 12.92 3.72
C GLY A 86 3.60 12.57 2.27
N LEU A 87 3.20 11.38 1.79
CA LEU A 87 3.38 10.94 0.40
C LEU A 87 2.64 11.84 -0.58
N GLY A 88 1.39 12.24 -0.26
CA GLY A 88 0.58 13.14 -1.07
C GLY A 88 1.23 14.53 -1.17
N VAL A 89 1.60 15.13 -0.04
CA VAL A 89 2.29 16.43 0.01
C VAL A 89 3.62 16.37 -0.73
N TRP A 90 4.40 15.31 -0.54
CA TRP A 90 5.67 15.10 -1.23
C TRP A 90 5.52 15.03 -2.76
N LEU A 91 4.55 14.25 -3.26
CA LEU A 91 4.29 14.16 -4.69
C LEU A 91 3.80 15.49 -5.25
N LEU A 92 2.91 16.19 -4.55
CA LEU A 92 2.42 17.51 -4.95
C LEU A 92 3.58 18.51 -5.04
N TRP A 93 4.45 18.55 -4.04
CA TRP A 93 5.64 19.40 -4.01
C TRP A 93 6.53 19.14 -5.22
N ILE A 94 6.83 17.87 -5.54
CA ILE A 94 7.62 17.48 -6.73
C ILE A 94 6.97 17.98 -8.02
N VAL A 95 5.66 17.82 -8.18
CA VAL A 95 4.98 18.19 -9.42
C VAL A 95 4.95 19.71 -9.61
N LEU A 96 4.71 20.46 -8.54
CA LEU A 96 4.65 21.93 -8.59
C LEU A 96 6.04 22.55 -8.77
N HIS A 97 7.05 22.07 -8.03
CA HIS A 97 8.42 22.62 -8.12
C HIS A 97 9.20 22.08 -9.32
N GLY A 98 8.86 20.88 -9.81
CA GLY A 98 9.39 20.36 -11.07
C GLY A 98 8.92 21.17 -12.29
N ARG A 99 7.71 21.73 -12.26
CA ARG A 99 7.24 22.70 -13.26
C ARG A 99 8.03 24.01 -13.19
N ALA A 100 8.30 24.51 -11.98
CA ALA A 100 9.10 25.71 -11.79
C ALA A 100 10.55 25.55 -12.30
N HIS A 101 11.18 24.39 -12.05
CA HIS A 101 12.52 24.10 -12.56
C HIS A 101 12.57 23.87 -14.08
N ALA A 102 11.58 23.19 -14.68
CA ALA A 102 11.51 23.01 -16.13
C ALA A 102 11.32 24.32 -16.91
N LEU A 103 10.70 25.32 -16.27
CA LEU A 103 10.60 26.68 -16.80
C LEU A 103 11.88 27.50 -16.57
N ALA A 104 12.74 27.13 -15.62
CA ALA A 104 13.90 27.91 -15.19
C ALA A 104 15.27 27.41 -15.74
N HIS A 105 15.45 26.11 -16.04
CA HIS A 105 16.75 25.58 -16.48
C HIS A 105 16.65 24.48 -17.55
N GLY A 106 17.38 24.67 -18.65
CA GLY A 106 17.75 23.61 -19.59
C GLY A 106 18.76 22.65 -18.96
N THR A 107 18.47 21.35 -19.10
CA THR A 107 19.40 20.21 -18.98
C THR A 107 20.41 20.23 -17.83
N GLY A 108 19.98 19.87 -16.62
CA GLY A 108 20.86 19.46 -15.53
C GLY A 108 20.24 18.30 -14.77
N SER A 109 20.84 17.11 -14.84
CA SER A 109 20.32 15.87 -14.24
C SER A 109 20.65 15.80 -12.74
N PRO A 110 19.67 15.73 -11.82
CA PRO A 110 19.97 15.52 -10.40
C PRO A 110 20.15 14.03 -10.12
N HIS A 111 21.29 13.67 -9.53
CA HIS A 111 21.57 12.32 -9.02
C HIS A 111 20.59 11.93 -7.91
N GLY A 112 19.67 11.00 -8.23
CA GLY A 112 18.63 10.55 -7.30
C GLY A 112 19.11 9.44 -6.36
N HIS A 113 19.16 9.74 -5.06
CA HIS A 113 19.37 8.76 -3.99
C HIS A 113 18.39 7.59 -4.08
N ARG A 114 18.94 6.37 -3.96
CA ARG A 114 18.28 5.11 -4.29
C ARG A 114 17.62 4.51 -3.04
N HIS A 115 16.40 4.93 -2.70
CA HIS A 115 15.65 4.35 -1.58
C HIS A 115 15.08 2.95 -1.90
N ARG A 116 15.95 1.94 -2.13
CA ARG A 116 15.51 0.57 -2.43
C ARG A 116 14.76 -0.10 -1.27
N GLY A 117 15.05 0.28 -0.03
CA GLY A 117 14.40 -0.27 1.17
C GLY A 117 13.07 0.40 1.54
N ALA A 118 12.83 1.64 1.09
CA ALA A 118 11.64 2.39 1.47
C ALA A 118 10.34 1.70 1.03
N THR A 119 10.33 1.04 -0.13
CA THR A 119 9.16 0.31 -0.64
C THR A 119 8.70 -0.81 0.31
N THR A 120 9.64 -1.61 0.81
CA THR A 120 9.31 -2.71 1.72
C THR A 120 8.83 -2.17 3.06
N TRP A 121 9.42 -1.07 3.55
CA TRP A 121 8.97 -0.42 4.79
C TRP A 121 7.57 0.18 4.69
N VAL A 122 7.21 0.79 3.56
CA VAL A 122 5.83 1.27 3.32
C VAL A 122 4.84 0.10 3.31
N GLY A 123 5.24 -1.04 2.74
CA GLY A 123 4.46 -2.28 2.77
C GLY A 123 4.27 -2.79 4.20
N VAL A 124 5.37 -2.89 4.97
CA VAL A 124 5.33 -3.28 6.39
C VAL A 124 4.42 -2.35 7.19
N ALA A 125 4.54 -1.03 7.02
CA ALA A 125 3.73 -0.05 7.73
C ALA A 125 2.23 -0.24 7.48
N HIS A 126 1.82 -0.49 6.23
CA HIS A 126 0.43 -0.81 5.91
C HIS A 126 0.00 -2.19 6.43
N GLY A 127 0.89 -3.19 6.43
CA GLY A 127 0.54 -4.53 6.94
C GLY A 127 0.30 -4.57 8.45
N LEU A 128 0.76 -3.55 9.18
CA LEU A 128 0.50 -3.40 10.61
C LEU A 128 -0.80 -2.65 10.92
N ALA A 129 -1.33 -1.89 9.97
CA ALA A 129 -2.42 -0.93 10.19
C ALA A 129 -3.61 -1.17 9.24
N GLY A 130 -4.68 -0.40 9.42
CA GLY A 130 -5.85 -0.46 8.57
C GLY A 130 -6.70 -1.71 8.80
N THR A 131 -7.40 -2.19 7.77
CA THR A 131 -8.34 -3.31 7.91
C THR A 131 -7.65 -4.68 7.94
N ALA A 132 -6.34 -4.75 7.67
CA ALA A 132 -5.55 -5.98 7.59
C ALA A 132 -5.69 -6.88 8.83
N PRO A 133 -5.46 -6.39 10.07
CA PRO A 133 -5.64 -7.20 11.27
C PRO A 133 -7.06 -7.76 11.38
N LEU A 134 -8.08 -6.98 11.00
CA LEU A 134 -9.47 -7.42 11.07
C LEU A 134 -9.78 -8.49 10.02
N ILE A 135 -9.45 -8.27 8.76
CA ILE A 135 -9.82 -9.18 7.67
C ILE A 135 -8.92 -10.44 7.65
N ALA A 136 -7.65 -10.32 8.06
CA ALA A 136 -6.71 -11.44 8.06
C ALA A 136 -6.80 -12.29 9.36
N VAL A 137 -7.02 -11.68 10.53
CA VAL A 137 -6.94 -12.38 11.83
C VAL A 137 -8.32 -12.79 12.35
N LEU A 138 -9.40 -12.04 12.07
CA LEU A 138 -10.73 -12.38 12.59
C LEU A 138 -11.23 -13.76 12.10
N PRO A 139 -11.08 -14.15 10.82
CA PRO A 139 -11.44 -15.49 10.38
C PRO A 139 -10.62 -16.59 11.08
N VAL A 140 -9.37 -16.29 11.44
CA VAL A 140 -8.48 -17.23 12.13
C VAL A 140 -8.99 -17.55 13.54
N ALA A 141 -9.63 -16.61 14.23
CA ALA A 141 -10.22 -16.85 15.55
C ALA A 141 -11.32 -17.92 15.54
N PHE A 142 -11.92 -18.20 14.37
CA PHE A 142 -12.94 -19.24 14.19
C PHE A 142 -12.36 -20.56 13.63
N ILE A 143 -11.06 -20.60 13.34
CA ILE A 143 -10.37 -21.79 12.83
C ILE A 143 -9.70 -22.52 13.99
N SER A 144 -10.22 -23.69 14.35
CA SER A 144 -9.73 -24.51 15.47
C SER A 144 -8.36 -25.18 15.23
N SER A 145 -7.84 -25.11 14.01
CA SER A 145 -6.63 -25.83 13.60
C SER A 145 -5.52 -24.85 13.21
N THR A 146 -4.40 -24.89 13.94
CA THR A 146 -3.23 -24.03 13.71
C THR A 146 -2.72 -24.11 12.28
N THR A 147 -2.67 -25.30 11.68
CA THR A 147 -2.24 -25.48 10.29
C THR A 147 -3.14 -24.74 9.32
N HIS A 148 -4.47 -24.78 9.53
CA HIS A 148 -5.43 -24.07 8.69
C HIS A 148 -5.37 -22.55 8.89
N ALA A 149 -5.17 -22.09 10.13
CA ALA A 149 -4.96 -20.69 10.48
C ALA A 149 -3.71 -20.11 9.78
N VAL A 150 -2.58 -20.80 9.87
CA VAL A 150 -1.34 -20.40 9.19
C VAL A 150 -1.49 -20.45 7.67
N SER A 151 -2.14 -21.49 7.14
CA SER A 151 -2.42 -21.61 5.70
C SER A 151 -3.31 -20.47 5.19
N TYR A 152 -4.28 -20.04 5.99
CA TYR A 152 -5.13 -18.88 5.69
C TYR A 152 -4.28 -17.60 5.57
N LEU A 153 -3.45 -17.29 6.56
CA LEU A 153 -2.61 -16.08 6.53
C LEU A 153 -1.60 -16.10 5.37
N LEU A 154 -1.03 -17.26 5.05
CA LEU A 154 -0.12 -17.41 3.90
C LEU A 154 -0.84 -17.14 2.58
N LEU A 155 -2.02 -17.72 2.37
CA LEU A 155 -2.80 -17.51 1.15
C LEU A 155 -3.35 -16.09 1.04
N PHE A 156 -3.77 -15.48 2.15
CA PHE A 156 -4.07 -14.06 2.21
C PHE A 156 -2.88 -13.23 1.72
N GLY A 157 -1.69 -13.51 2.25
CA GLY A 157 -0.47 -12.83 1.84
C GLY A 157 -0.10 -13.03 0.36
N VAL A 158 -0.35 -14.22 -0.21
CA VAL A 158 -0.19 -14.47 -1.65
C VAL A 158 -1.17 -13.62 -2.46
N GLY A 159 -2.43 -13.56 -2.03
CA GLY A 159 -3.47 -12.73 -2.66
C GLY A 159 -3.06 -11.26 -2.72
N THR A 160 -2.54 -10.72 -1.60
CA THR A 160 -2.04 -9.36 -1.50
C THR A 160 -0.88 -9.10 -2.47
N VAL A 161 0.12 -10.00 -2.51
CA VAL A 161 1.30 -9.85 -3.39
C VAL A 161 0.88 -9.84 -4.86
N VAL A 162 -0.02 -10.74 -5.25
CA VAL A 162 -0.53 -10.83 -6.61
C VAL A 162 -1.32 -9.56 -6.97
N ALA A 163 -2.26 -9.13 -6.12
CA ALA A 163 -3.05 -7.92 -6.34
C ALA A 163 -2.18 -6.68 -6.52
N MET A 164 -1.18 -6.49 -5.65
CA MET A 164 -0.29 -5.33 -5.70
C MET A 164 0.66 -5.37 -6.89
N GLY A 165 1.14 -6.54 -7.27
CA GLY A 165 1.91 -6.70 -8.50
C GLY A 165 1.10 -6.30 -9.74
N LEU A 166 -0.13 -6.83 -9.86
CA LEU A 166 -1.03 -6.54 -10.98
C LEU A 166 -1.48 -5.08 -11.01
N TYR A 167 -1.85 -4.54 -9.85
CA TYR A 167 -2.25 -3.13 -9.72
C TYR A 167 -1.11 -2.20 -10.13
N ALA A 168 0.09 -2.40 -9.57
CA ALA A 168 1.24 -1.56 -9.86
C ALA A 168 1.65 -1.66 -11.35
N LEU A 169 1.61 -2.86 -11.93
CA LEU A 169 1.84 -3.05 -13.36
C LEU A 169 0.84 -2.24 -14.20
N THR A 170 -0.45 -2.35 -13.88
CA THR A 170 -1.54 -1.68 -14.59
C THR A 170 -1.41 -0.16 -14.48
N ALA A 171 -1.22 0.36 -13.25
CA ALA A 171 -0.95 1.77 -13.03
C ALA A 171 0.29 2.23 -13.81
N GLY A 172 1.37 1.44 -13.82
CA GLY A 172 2.58 1.75 -14.56
C GLY A 172 2.31 1.91 -16.06
N ILE A 173 1.54 1.00 -16.65
CA ILE A 173 1.13 1.07 -18.06
C ILE A 173 0.30 2.34 -18.32
N VAL A 174 -0.69 2.63 -17.47
CA VAL A 174 -1.57 3.81 -17.60
C VAL A 174 -0.76 5.10 -17.53
N PHE A 175 0.09 5.27 -16.52
CA PHE A 175 0.88 6.49 -16.36
C PHE A 175 1.93 6.67 -17.46
N ARG A 176 2.52 5.57 -17.96
CA ARG A 176 3.48 5.64 -19.07
C ARG A 176 2.77 6.09 -20.34
N TYR A 177 1.69 5.42 -20.69
CA TYR A 177 0.92 5.73 -21.88
C TYR A 177 0.37 7.16 -21.84
N ALA A 178 -0.22 7.57 -20.72
CA ALA A 178 -0.72 8.93 -20.54
C ALA A 178 0.38 9.98 -20.67
N GLY A 179 1.54 9.76 -20.06
CA GLY A 179 2.67 10.68 -20.10
C GLY A 179 3.36 10.78 -21.47
N GLU A 180 3.43 9.69 -22.22
CA GLU A 180 4.01 9.65 -23.57
C GLU A 180 3.10 10.31 -24.62
N ARG A 181 1.78 10.22 -24.46
CA ARG A 181 0.81 10.78 -25.40
C ARG A 181 0.50 12.25 -25.13
N ILE A 182 0.23 12.60 -23.87
CA ILE A 182 -0.24 13.93 -23.48
C ILE A 182 0.46 14.35 -22.17
N PRO A 183 1.53 15.16 -22.23
CA PRO A 183 2.31 15.55 -21.04
C PRO A 183 1.47 16.23 -19.93
N THR A 184 0.43 16.98 -20.31
CA THR A 184 -0.50 17.61 -19.38
C THR A 184 -1.33 16.57 -18.62
N LEU A 185 -1.82 15.52 -19.30
CA LEU A 185 -2.55 14.43 -18.68
C LEU A 185 -1.68 13.70 -17.64
N GLY A 186 -0.42 13.40 -17.98
CA GLY A 186 0.52 12.80 -17.04
C GLY A 186 0.73 13.64 -15.78
N SER A 187 0.78 14.96 -15.92
CA SER A 187 0.90 15.88 -14.77
C SER A 187 -0.40 15.96 -13.95
N THR A 188 -1.56 16.02 -14.61
CA THR A 188 -2.86 16.03 -13.95
C THR A 188 -3.09 14.76 -13.14
N LEU A 189 -2.80 13.58 -13.71
CA LEU A 189 -2.92 12.30 -13.01
C LEU A 189 -2.05 12.24 -11.75
N ARG A 190 -0.85 12.83 -11.78
CA ARG A 190 0.02 12.92 -10.59
C ARG A 190 -0.55 13.86 -9.53
N ILE A 191 -1.13 14.99 -9.92
CA ILE A 191 -1.78 15.91 -8.97
C ILE A 191 -2.99 15.23 -8.33
N VAL A 192 -3.84 14.58 -9.13
CA VAL A 192 -4.99 13.82 -8.61
C VAL A 192 -4.53 12.72 -7.65
N THR A 193 -3.49 11.98 -7.99
CA THR A 193 -2.90 10.96 -7.10
C THR A 193 -2.41 11.57 -5.78
N ALA A 194 -1.71 12.70 -5.85
CA ALA A 194 -1.18 13.38 -4.68
C ALA A 194 -2.30 13.85 -3.73
N LEU A 195 -3.35 14.47 -4.31
CA LEU A 195 -4.52 14.92 -3.56
C LEU A 195 -5.29 13.74 -2.97
N ALA A 196 -5.51 12.67 -3.74
CA ALA A 196 -6.18 11.47 -3.25
C ALA A 196 -5.43 10.85 -2.06
N SER A 197 -4.10 10.69 -2.17
CA SER A 197 -3.26 10.22 -1.07
C SER A 197 -3.36 11.11 0.16
N ALA A 198 -3.32 12.43 -0.01
CA ALA A 198 -3.43 13.38 1.10
C ALA A 198 -4.80 13.33 1.79
N VAL A 199 -5.88 13.26 1.01
CA VAL A 199 -7.26 13.18 1.53
C VAL A 199 -7.47 11.86 2.27
N ILE A 200 -7.09 10.73 1.67
CA ILE A 200 -7.21 9.41 2.32
C ILE A 200 -6.40 9.40 3.62
N GLY A 201 -5.17 9.94 3.60
CA GLY A 201 -4.36 10.07 4.81
C GLY A 201 -5.04 10.89 5.91
N GLY A 202 -5.64 12.03 5.55
CA GLY A 202 -6.42 12.85 6.48
C GLY A 202 -7.64 12.13 7.04
N VAL A 203 -8.35 11.33 6.23
CA VAL A 203 -9.49 10.52 6.67
C VAL A 203 -9.06 9.48 7.71
N TRP A 204 -7.96 8.75 7.46
CA TRP A 204 -7.41 7.79 8.43
C TRP A 204 -6.98 8.44 9.74
N MET A 205 -6.29 9.58 9.66
CA MET A 205 -5.89 10.33 10.86
C MET A 205 -7.10 10.80 11.67
N TYR A 206 -8.14 11.28 10.99
CA TYR A 206 -9.37 11.72 11.63
C TYR A 206 -10.12 10.56 12.30
N GLY A 207 -10.33 9.44 11.60
CA GLY A 207 -11.00 8.26 12.14
C GLY A 207 -10.27 7.72 13.38
N ALA A 208 -8.95 7.57 13.28
CA ALA A 208 -8.12 7.13 14.41
C ALA A 208 -8.16 8.10 15.60
N ALA A 209 -8.24 9.41 15.37
CA ALA A 209 -8.33 10.41 16.43
C ALA A 209 -9.73 10.51 17.06
N ALA A 210 -10.77 10.32 16.25
CA ALA A 210 -12.17 10.32 16.67
C ALA A 210 -12.59 9.00 17.34
N GLY A 211 -11.82 7.93 17.14
CA GLY A 211 -12.15 6.59 17.62
C GLY A 211 -13.28 5.93 16.82
N THR A 212 -13.40 6.26 15.54
CA THR A 212 -14.45 5.79 14.61
C THR A 212 -13.87 5.02 13.45
#